data_AF-A0A4X2M8B4-F1
#
_entry.id   AF-A0A4X2M8B4-F1
#
_cell.length_a   1.000
_cell.length_b   1.000
_cell.length_c   1.000
_cell.angle_alpha   90.00
_cell.angle_beta   90.00
_cell.angle_gamma   90.00
#
_symmetry.space_group_name_H-M   'P 1'
#
loop_
_entity.id
_entity.type
_entity.pdbx_description
1 polymer ?
#
loop_
_entity_poly.entity_id
_entity_poly.type
_entity_poly.pdbx_seq_one_letter_code
_entity_poly.pdbx_strand_id
1 'polypeptide(L)' 'MATPVPLVCSQTVSRVSSVLNRDVKQFGKKNLFDEQDETCWNSDQVAGRVSLWRRLG' A
#
# COMPACT_ATOMS: atom_id res chain seq x y z
N MET A 1 -28.13 -5.03 13.59
CA MET A 1 -27.05 -4.34 12.85
C MET A 1 -26.18 -5.41 12.23
N ALA A 2 -25.94 -5.38 10.92
CA ALA A 2 -25.08 -6.38 10.27
C ALA A 2 -23.61 -6.09 10.65
N THR A 3 -22.89 -7.10 11.12
CA THR A 3 -21.44 -6.98 11.28
C THR A 3 -20.82 -6.97 9.88
N PRO A 4 -19.98 -5.96 9.54
CA PRO A 4 -19.30 -5.95 8.26
C PRO A 4 -18.40 -7.18 8.16
N VAL A 5 -18.58 -7.97 7.10
CA VAL A 5 -17.69 -9.08 6.78
C VAL A 5 -16.44 -8.52 6.11
N PRO A 6 -15.23 -8.85 6.58
CA PRO A 6 -14.00 -8.39 5.94
C PRO A 6 -13.93 -8.90 4.50
N LEU A 7 -13.61 -8.01 3.55
CA LEU A 7 -13.39 -8.40 2.14
C LEU A 7 -12.08 -9.18 1.95
N VAL A 8 -11.17 -9.10 2.91
CA VAL A 8 -9.82 -9.67 2.87
C VAL A 8 -9.66 -10.66 4.01
N CYS A 9 -9.17 -11.87 3.71
CA CYS A 9 -8.88 -12.88 4.74
C CYS A 9 -7.40 -12.87 5.15
N SER A 10 -7.07 -13.48 6.28
CA SER A 10 -5.71 -13.54 6.86
C SER A 10 -4.65 -14.20 5.97
N GLN A 11 -5.07 -14.96 4.96
CA GLN A 11 -4.19 -15.64 4.00
C GLN A 11 -3.85 -14.74 2.80
N THR A 12 -4.45 -13.55 2.72
CA THR A 12 -4.24 -12.66 1.58
C THR A 12 -2.82 -12.13 1.58
N VAL A 13 -2.05 -12.53 0.57
CA VAL A 13 -0.68 -12.05 0.37
C VAL A 13 -0.67 -10.84 -0.55
N SER A 14 -0.37 -9.66 0.01
CA SER A 14 -0.18 -8.43 -0.75
C SER A 14 1.29 -8.12 -1.03
N ARG A 15 1.55 -7.58 -2.23
CA ARG A 15 2.85 -7.06 -2.66
C ARG A 15 2.68 -5.63 -3.14
N VAL A 16 3.61 -4.77 -2.75
CA VAL A 16 3.65 -3.35 -3.15
C VAL A 16 4.99 -3.11 -3.85
N SER A 17 4.98 -2.37 -4.95
CA SER A 17 6.18 -2.15 -5.78
C SER A 17 7.12 -1.07 -5.23
N SER A 18 6.61 -0.22 -4.34
CA SER A 18 7.34 0.93 -3.78
C SER A 18 6.73 1.34 -2.44
N VAL A 19 7.52 2.00 -1.60
CA VAL A 19 7.05 2.68 -0.38
C VAL A 19 7.70 4.05 -0.27
N LEU A 20 7.00 5.03 0.30
CA LEU A 20 7.48 6.41 0.45
C LEU A 20 8.85 6.46 1.12
N ASN A 21 9.82 7.17 0.50
CA ASN A 21 11.19 7.32 1.00
C ASN A 21 11.90 5.98 1.26
N ARG A 22 11.42 4.88 0.65
CA ARG A 22 11.86 3.50 0.94
C ARG A 22 11.69 3.08 2.40
N ASP A 23 10.89 3.80 3.19
CA ASP A 23 10.63 3.48 4.59
C ASP A 23 9.53 2.43 4.74
N VAL A 24 9.96 1.17 4.79
CA VAL A 24 9.08 0.00 4.98
C VAL A 24 8.48 -0.05 6.38
N LYS A 25 9.06 0.62 7.37
CA LYS A 25 8.56 0.58 8.75
C LYS A 25 7.38 1.51 8.93
N GLN A 26 7.43 2.70 8.36
CA GLN A 26 6.38 3.71 8.47
C GLN A 26 5.33 3.60 7.36
N PHE A 27 5.69 3.20 6.14
CA PHE A 27 4.78 3.21 4.98
C PHE A 27 4.66 1.85 4.29
N GLY A 28 5.05 0.76 4.96
CA GLY A 28 5.03 -0.59 4.42
C GLY A 28 3.65 -1.20 4.28
N LYS A 29 3.58 -2.32 3.56
CA LYS A 29 2.34 -3.08 3.30
C LYS A 29 1.61 -3.61 4.55
N LYS A 30 2.26 -3.61 5.72
CA LYS A 30 1.62 -4.00 6.99
C LYS A 30 0.47 -3.04 7.34
N ASN A 31 0.62 -1.76 6.97
CA ASN A 31 -0.37 -0.70 7.19
C ASN A 31 -1.55 -0.75 6.20
N LEU A 32 -1.71 -1.84 5.42
CA LEU A 32 -2.88 -2.03 4.55
C LEU A 32 -4.05 -2.64 5.32
N PHE A 33 -3.77 -3.42 6.36
CA PHE A 33 -4.76 -4.28 7.04
C PHE A 33 -4.53 -4.35 8.56
N ASP A 34 -3.88 -3.34 9.16
CA ASP A 34 -3.61 -3.30 10.61
C ASP A 34 -4.70 -2.61 11.44
N GLU A 35 -5.80 -2.20 10.80
CA GLU A 35 -6.97 -1.56 11.43
C GLU A 35 -6.63 -0.25 12.17
N GLN A 36 -5.50 0.38 11.84
CA GLN A 36 -5.07 1.65 12.42
C GLN A 36 -5.29 2.80 11.45
N ASP A 37 -6.24 3.68 11.76
CA ASP A 37 -6.57 4.87 10.94
C ASP A 37 -5.38 5.84 10.77
N GLU A 38 -4.44 5.84 11.73
CA GLU A 38 -3.26 6.70 11.75
C GLU A 38 -2.09 6.17 10.90
N THR A 39 -2.21 4.95 10.38
CA THR A 39 -1.17 4.35 9.55
C THR A 39 -1.70 4.04 8.17
N CYS A 40 -0.85 4.20 7.16
CA CYS A 40 -1.21 3.85 5.79
C CYS A 40 0.00 3.36 5.01
N TRP A 41 -0.26 2.59 3.96
CA TRP A 41 0.74 2.39 2.92
C TRP A 41 0.78 3.62 2.01
N ASN A 42 1.99 4.05 1.63
CA ASN A 42 2.19 5.17 0.71
C ASN A 42 3.26 4.82 -0.34
N SER A 43 3.05 5.18 -1.60
CA SER A 43 4.00 4.93 -2.70
C SER A 43 5.22 5.86 -2.65
N ASP A 44 6.32 5.44 -3.27
CA ASP A 44 7.47 6.33 -3.43
C ASP A 44 7.13 7.46 -4.40
N GLN A 45 7.30 8.70 -3.95
CA GLN A 45 7.11 9.88 -4.78
C GLN A 45 8.42 10.22 -5.45
N VAL A 46 8.56 9.86 -6.73
CA VAL A 46 9.70 10.28 -7.52
C VAL A 46 9.54 11.76 -7.83
N ALA A 47 10.33 12.60 -7.18
CA ALA A 47 10.33 14.04 -7.41
C ALA A 47 10.61 14.33 -8.90
N GLY A 48 9.59 14.82 -9.62
CA GLY A 48 9.78 15.57 -10.85
C GLY A 48 9.67 14.85 -12.20
N ARG A 49 9.39 13.54 -12.32
CA ARG A 49 9.12 12.95 -13.65
C ARG A 49 8.07 11.83 -13.65
N VAL A 50 7.00 12.12 -14.38
CA VAL A 50 6.16 11.24 -15.23
C VAL A 50 5.99 9.81 -14.75
N SER A 51 4.74 9.47 -14.42
CA SER A 51 4.15 8.13 -14.42
C SER A 51 4.98 7.12 -15.21
N LEU A 52 5.61 6.17 -14.51
CA LEU A 52 6.33 5.01 -15.08
C LEU A 52 5.39 4.02 -15.81
N TRP A 53 4.25 4.51 -16.31
CA TRP A 53 3.21 3.76 -17.01
C TRP A 53 3.22 3.99 -18.53
N ARG A 54 4.23 4.68 -19.09
CA ARG A 54 4.39 4.73 -20.55
C ARG A 54 5.37 3.66 -21.04
N ARG A 55 4.73 2.61 -21.57
CA ARG A 55 5.10 1.83 -22.77
C ARG A 55 6.07 0.67 -22.57
N LEU A 56 5.49 -0.49 -22.23
CA LEU A 56 5.78 -1.70 -23.01
C LEU A 56 5.25 -1.45 -24.43
N GLY A 57 6.15 -1.47 -25.40
CA GLY A 57 5.91 -1.29 -26.83
C GLY A 57 7.24 -1.20 -27.55
#